data_AF-A0A7Y0X4W8-F1
#
_entry.id   AF-A0A7Y0X4W8-F1
#
_cell.length_a   1.000
_cell.length_b   1.000
_cell.length_c   1.000
_cell.angle_alpha   90.00
_cell.angle_beta   90.00
_cell.angle_gamma   90.00
#
_symmetry.space_group_name_H-M   'P 1'
#
loop_
_entity.id
_entity.type
_entity.pdbx_description
1 polymer ?
#
loop_
_entity_poly.entity_id
_entity_poly.type
_entity_poly.pdbx_seq_one_letter_code
_entity_poly.pdbx_strand_id
1 'polypeptide(L)'
;IAENAHGFLPVPILITEPAIGYGGGVAGLFLHETQEEKNKRKQAALSAIDGGAQLVPSAMTVAGALGTENGTWFAFGGHRRSWL
;
A
#
# COMPACT_ATOMS: atom_id res chain seq x y z
N ILE A 1 -12.33 -3.67 -11.56
CA ILE A 1 -11.14 -3.54 -10.67
C ILE A 1 -9.98 -4.51 -10.98
N ALA A 2 -10.05 -5.33 -12.05
CA ALA A 2 -9.03 -6.37 -12.35
C ALA A 2 -8.09 -6.05 -13.54
N GLU A 3 -8.10 -4.82 -14.05
CA GLU A 3 -7.39 -4.46 -15.29
C GLU A 3 -6.09 -3.66 -15.11
N ASN A 4 -5.85 -3.03 -13.95
CA ASN A 4 -4.58 -2.37 -13.64
C ASN A 4 -4.33 -2.39 -12.13
N ALA A 5 -3.37 -3.18 -11.65
CA ALA A 5 -2.89 -3.09 -10.26
C ALA A 5 -1.71 -2.11 -10.13
N HIS A 6 -1.51 -1.24 -11.12
CA HIS A 6 -0.73 -0.02 -11.00
C HIS A 6 -1.62 1.09 -10.50
N GLY A 7 -1.28 1.67 -9.36
CA GLY A 7 -2.07 2.73 -8.76
C GLY A 7 -1.31 3.47 -7.66
N PHE A 8 -1.63 4.75 -7.51
CA PHE A 8 -1.18 5.57 -6.40
C PHE A 8 -2.38 5.91 -5.53
N LEU A 9 -2.29 5.58 -4.24
CA LEU A 9 -3.29 5.92 -3.24
C LEU A 9 -2.68 6.88 -2.21
N PRO A 10 -3.04 8.18 -2.22
CA PRO A 10 -2.67 9.09 -1.16
C PRO A 10 -3.52 8.80 0.09
N VAL A 11 -2.86 8.65 1.24
CA VAL A 11 -3.48 8.39 2.53
C VAL A 11 -3.18 9.57 3.45
N PRO A 12 -4.19 10.42 3.78
CA PRO A 12 -4.01 11.48 4.76
C PRO A 12 -3.92 10.88 6.17
N ILE A 13 -3.07 11.48 7.00
CA ILE A 13 -2.88 11.08 8.40
C ILE A 13 -3.16 12.30 9.28
N LEU A 14 -4.03 12.13 10.28
CA LEU A 14 -4.30 13.11 11.32
C LEU A 14 -3.69 12.63 12.64
N ILE A 15 -2.99 13.52 13.35
CA ILE A 15 -2.34 13.21 14.62
C ILE A 15 -3.00 14.05 15.71
N THR A 16 -3.47 13.38 16.75
CA THR A 16 -4.13 13.97 17.91
C THR A 16 -3.60 13.34 19.20
N GLU A 17 -2.28 13.39 19.38
CA GLU A 17 -1.58 12.70 20.46
C GLU A 17 -1.20 13.68 21.57
N PRO A 18 -1.51 13.41 22.85
CA PRO A 18 -1.19 14.33 23.95
C PRO A 18 0.31 14.58 24.13
N ALA A 19 1.16 13.60 23.83
CA ALA A 19 2.59 13.67 24.03
C ALA A 19 3.31 14.54 22.96
N ILE A 20 2.74 14.61 21.76
CA ILE A 20 3.38 15.28 20.61
C ILE A 20 2.51 16.38 19.97
N GLY A 21 1.30 16.61 20.47
CA GLY A 21 0.38 17.65 20.02
C GLY A 21 -0.43 17.27 18.78
N TYR A 22 -1.08 18.28 18.21
CA TYR A 22 -1.79 18.14 16.93
C TYR A 22 -0.81 18.10 15.77
N GLY A 23 -1.14 17.30 14.76
CA GLY A 23 -0.32 17.21 13.57
C GLY A 23 -1.02 16.53 12.42
N GLY A 24 -0.25 16.35 11.36
CA GLY A 24 -0.72 15.72 10.15
C GLY A 24 0.42 15.14 9.34
N GLY A 25 0.04 14.33 8.37
CA GLY A 25 0.98 13.71 7.46
C GLY A 25 0.28 13.18 6.22
N VAL A 26 1.10 12.69 5.32
CA VAL A 26 0.65 12.00 4.12
C VAL A 26 1.51 10.77 3.90
N ALA A 27 0.87 9.68 3.52
CA ALA A 27 1.53 8.50 3.01
C ALA A 27 1.07 8.24 1.57
N GLY A 28 2.02 7.94 0.71
CA GLY A 28 1.77 7.42 -0.63
C GLY A 28 1.87 5.90 -0.62
N LEU A 29 0.80 5.21 -1.04
CA LEU A 29 0.84 3.79 -1.34
C LEU A 29 0.89 3.58 -2.87
N PHE A 30 1.95 2.95 -3.33
CA PHE A 30 2.22 2.65 -4.73
C PHE A 30 2.04 1.16 -4.97
N LEU A 31 1.02 0.79 -5.73
CA LEU A 31 0.79 -0.56 -6.19
C LEU A 31 1.52 -0.75 -7.52
N HIS A 32 2.29 -1.82 -7.67
CA HIS A 32 2.98 -2.16 -8.90
C HIS A 32 3.11 -3.68 -9.09
N GLU A 33 3.10 -4.12 -10.34
CA GLU A 33 3.27 -5.53 -10.71
C GLU A 33 3.85 -5.60 -12.13
N THR A 34 4.59 -6.66 -12.46
CA THR A 34 4.97 -6.92 -13.84
C THR A 34 3.83 -7.58 -14.62
N GLN A 35 3.89 -7.52 -15.95
CA GLN A 35 2.91 -8.17 -16.82
C GLN A 35 2.87 -9.70 -16.62
N GLU A 36 4.02 -10.32 -16.31
CA GLU A 36 4.12 -11.74 -15.98
C GLU A 36 3.42 -12.07 -14.65
N GLU A 37 3.63 -11.24 -13.62
CA GLU A 37 2.98 -11.37 -12.31
C GLU A 37 1.45 -11.18 -12.42
N LYS A 38 1.02 -10.22 -13.24
CA LYS A 38 -0.39 -9.99 -13.58
C LYS A 38 -1.03 -11.21 -14.23
N ASN A 39 -0.34 -11.85 -15.18
CA ASN A 39 -0.82 -13.04 -15.88
C ASN A 39 -0.87 -14.26 -14.95
N LYS A 40 0.15 -14.46 -14.09
CA LYS A 40 0.15 -15.50 -13.06
C LYS A 40 -1.01 -15.33 -12.08
N ARG A 41 -1.25 -14.10 -11.60
CA ARG A 41 -2.36 -13.77 -10.70
C ARG A 41 -3.73 -13.99 -11.35
N LYS A 42 -3.91 -13.61 -12.63
CA LYS A 42 -5.13 -13.89 -13.40
C LYS A 42 -5.37 -15.40 -13.56
N GLN A 43 -4.34 -16.16 -13.90
CA GLN A 43 -4.44 -17.62 -14.01
C GLN A 43 -4.81 -18.25 -12.66
N ALA A 44 -4.12 -17.88 -11.58
CA ALA A 44 -4.43 -18.36 -10.22
C ALA A 44 -5.87 -18.00 -9.77
N ALA A 45 -6.36 -16.80 -10.11
CA ALA A 45 -7.72 -16.39 -9.81
C ALA A 45 -8.78 -17.19 -10.60
N LEU A 46 -8.46 -17.60 -11.83
CA LEU A 46 -9.34 -18.45 -12.67
C LEU A 46 -9.31 -19.93 -12.26
N SER A 47 -8.20 -20.39 -11.65
CA SER A 47 -8.05 -21.76 -11.16
C SER A 47 -8.64 -21.99 -9.75
N ALA A 48 -9.04 -20.93 -9.04
CA ALA A 48 -9.66 -21.02 -7.72
C ALA A 48 -11.15 -21.40 -7.84
N ILE A 49 -11.43 -22.70 -7.76
CA ILE A 49 -12.76 -23.30 -7.97
C ILE A 49 -13.82 -22.87 -6.92
N ASP A 50 -13.41 -22.41 -5.73
CA ASP A 50 -14.32 -22.16 -4.59
C ASP A 50 -14.50 -20.67 -4.19
N GLY A 51 -14.19 -19.71 -5.06
CA GLY A 51 -14.46 -18.28 -4.78
C GLY A 51 -13.60 -17.65 -3.67
N GLY A 52 -12.81 -18.45 -2.94
CA GLY A 52 -11.71 -18.00 -2.09
C GLY A 52 -10.50 -17.66 -2.94
N ALA A 53 -10.58 -16.59 -3.72
CA ALA A 53 -9.42 -16.13 -4.49
C ALA A 53 -8.28 -15.83 -3.52
N GLN A 54 -7.24 -16.67 -3.54
CA GLN A 54 -5.94 -16.38 -2.96
C GLN A 54 -5.32 -15.28 -3.82
N LEU A 55 -5.87 -14.06 -3.69
CA LEU A 55 -5.41 -12.86 -4.35
C LEU A 55 -4.08 -12.52 -3.70
N VAL A 56 -2.99 -13.09 -4.22
CA VAL A 56 -1.66 -12.60 -3.89
C VAL A 56 -1.64 -11.15 -4.36
N PRO A 57 -1.54 -10.19 -3.41
CA PRO A 57 -1.61 -8.78 -3.77
C PRO A 57 -0.41 -8.41 -4.64
N SER A 58 -0.59 -7.40 -5.48
CA SER A 58 0.51 -6.79 -6.23
C SER A 58 1.61 -6.32 -5.27
N ALA A 59 2.83 -6.13 -5.79
CA ALA A 59 3.89 -5.54 -4.99
C ALA A 59 3.48 -4.13 -4.56
N MET A 60 3.84 -3.76 -3.34
CA MET A 60 3.41 -2.50 -2.74
C MET A 60 4.61 -1.78 -2.16
N THR A 61 4.70 -0.49 -2.45
CA THR A 61 5.66 0.41 -1.81
C THR A 61 4.88 1.48 -1.07
N VAL A 62 5.22 1.72 0.19
CA VAL A 62 4.68 2.82 0.97
C VAL A 62 5.81 3.78 1.30
N ALA A 63 5.53 5.08 1.23
CA ALA A 63 6.42 6.12 1.72
C ALA A 63 5.59 7.25 2.31
N GLY A 64 6.01 7.84 3.41
CA GLY A 64 5.25 8.89 4.06
C GLY A 64 6.06 9.72 5.03
N ALA A 65 5.50 10.87 5.37
CA ALA A 65 6.04 11.77 6.38
C ALA A 65 4.90 12.41 7.16
N LEU A 66 5.18 12.70 8.43
CA LEU A 66 4.29 13.38 9.36
C LEU A 66 5.07 14.39 10.19
N GLY A 67 4.35 15.40 10.64
CA GLY A 67 4.82 16.41 11.59
C GLY A 67 3.71 16.87 12.51
N THR A 68 4.09 17.31 13.70
CA THR A 68 3.19 17.91 14.70
C THR A 68 3.62 19.33 15.06
N GLU A 69 2.72 20.08 15.69
CA GLU A 69 2.91 21.49 16.06
C GLU A 69 4.08 21.72 17.01
N ASN A 70 4.43 20.73 17.83
CA ASN A 70 5.55 20.82 18.78
C ASN A 70 6.92 20.54 18.13
N GLY A 71 6.98 20.37 16.81
CA GLY A 71 8.19 20.13 16.05
C GLY A 71 8.60 18.66 15.95
N THR A 72 7.81 17.72 16.49
CA THR A 72 8.05 16.29 16.28
C THR A 72 7.77 15.93 14.83
N TRP A 73 8.68 15.20 14.20
CA TRP A 73 8.52 14.73 12.83
C TRP A 73 8.96 13.28 12.72
N PHE A 74 8.37 12.59 11.75
CA PHE A 74 8.70 11.20 11.45
C PHE A 74 8.50 10.94 9.96
N ALA A 75 9.41 10.17 9.37
CA ALA A 75 9.32 9.71 8.00
C ALA A 75 9.49 8.19 7.98
N PHE A 76 8.80 7.53 7.04
CA PHE A 76 8.83 6.08 6.92
C PHE A 76 8.73 5.64 5.47
N GLY A 77 9.23 4.44 5.22
CA GLY A 77 9.08 3.76 3.94
C GLY A 77 9.14 2.25 4.11
N GLY A 78 8.48 1.54 3.21
CA GLY A 78 8.45 0.08 3.21
C GLY A 78 8.14 -0.47 1.84
N HIS A 79 8.69 -1.63 1.53
CA HIS A 79 8.42 -2.34 0.30
C HIS A 79 8.04 -3.79 0.62
N ARG A 80 6.93 -4.26 0.03
CA ARG A 80 6.46 -5.64 0.14
C ARG A 80 6.36 -6.23 -1.26
N ARG A 81 7.00 -7.38 -1.45
CA ARG A 81 6.81 -8.25 -2.62
C ARG A 81 6.56 -9.67 -2.14
N SER A 82 5.61 -10.35 -2.76
CA SER A 82 5.36 -11.76 -2.54
C SER A 82 5.87 -12.55 -3.74
N TRP A 83 6.59 -13.63 -3.49
CA TRP A 83 7.11 -14.52 -4.53
C TRP A 83 6.28 -15.81 -4.49
N LEU A 84 5.61 -16.15 -5.61
CA LEU A 84 4.92 -17.43 -5.85
C LEU A 84 5.71 -18.23 -6.88
#